data_AF-A0A941NRR9-F1
#
_entry.id   AF-A0A941NRR9-F1
#
_cell.length_a   1.000
_cell.length_b   1.000
_cell.length_c   1.000
_cell.angle_alpha   90.00
_cell.angle_beta   90.00
_cell.angle_gamma   90.00
#
_symmetry.space_group_name_H-M   'P 1'
#
loop_
_entity.id
_entity.type
_entity.pdbx_description
1 polymer ?
#
loop_
_entity_poly.entity_id
_entity_poly.type
_entity_poly.pdbx_seq_one_letter_code
_entity_poly.pdbx_strand_id
1 'polypeptide(L)'
;MAEVTAAMVKDLRERTGAGMMECKKALVEANGDMQAAEEIIAKSGHKKAAKTASRTAAEGRIVIATNPQAAIVLEVNCETDFVARDESFVKFAQSVATLALDKNVLDIEKLNETALEANQSVEEVRKALIARLGENIQVRRLSELKAQANERIGSYVHNARIGTLVLVSGGNEQLAKDLAMHIAAMRPQFIKIEDVPENIVAKEKEIMLERAKQSGKPENILEKIVQGMLHKHFGEVCLTGQPFFKDPDQTIGALLKANNANVLKMIRFEVGEGIEVVKKSFEEEVMAQARGSK
;
A
#
# COMPACT_ATOMS: atom_id res chain seq x y z
N MET A 1 5.34 -32.48 37.24
CA MET A 1 5.03 -31.47 36.19
C MET A 1 4.17 -30.42 36.86
N ALA A 2 4.53 -29.14 36.75
CA ALA A 2 3.68 -28.08 37.30
C ALA A 2 2.27 -28.15 36.68
N GLU A 3 1.24 -27.97 37.49
CA GLU A 3 -0.15 -28.10 37.06
C GLU A 3 -0.54 -26.87 36.24
N VAL A 4 -0.53 -26.99 34.90
CA VAL A 4 -0.98 -25.93 34.00
C VAL A 4 -2.50 -25.86 34.03
N THR A 5 -3.03 -24.84 34.72
CA THR A 5 -4.48 -24.64 34.85
C THR A 5 -5.08 -23.90 33.65
N ALA A 6 -6.39 -24.06 33.43
CA ALA A 6 -7.10 -23.33 32.38
C ALA A 6 -7.05 -21.80 32.57
N ALA A 7 -7.02 -21.33 33.82
CA ALA A 7 -6.87 -19.92 34.15
C ALA A 7 -5.51 -19.38 33.70
N MET A 8 -4.41 -20.09 33.96
CA MET A 8 -3.07 -19.69 33.50
C MET A 8 -3.00 -19.61 31.97
N VAL A 9 -3.61 -20.56 31.27
CA VAL A 9 -3.67 -20.54 29.80
C VAL A 9 -4.47 -19.35 29.30
N LYS A 10 -5.59 -19.03 29.95
CA LYS A 10 -6.42 -17.86 29.63
C LYS A 10 -5.64 -16.56 29.85
N ASP A 11 -5.00 -16.40 31.01
CA ASP A 11 -4.23 -15.20 31.36
C ASP A 11 -3.06 -14.99 30.40
N LEU A 12 -2.32 -16.06 30.06
CA LEU A 12 -1.23 -15.98 29.09
C LEU A 12 -1.75 -15.61 27.70
N ARG A 13 -2.91 -16.13 27.30
CA ARG A 13 -3.56 -15.77 26.05
C ARG A 13 -4.01 -14.31 26.02
N GLU A 14 -4.55 -13.79 27.12
CA GLU A 14 -4.94 -12.38 27.21
C GLU A 14 -3.73 -11.45 27.15
N ARG A 15 -2.60 -11.84 27.75
CA ARG A 15 -1.34 -11.08 27.71
C ARG A 15 -0.65 -11.11 26.36
N THR A 16 -0.60 -12.27 25.71
CA THR A 16 0.21 -12.48 24.49
C THR A 16 -0.59 -12.45 23.20
N GLY A 17 -1.90 -12.67 23.28
CA GLY A 17 -2.79 -12.87 22.13
C GLY A 17 -2.61 -14.21 21.41
N ALA A 18 -1.70 -15.08 21.84
CA ALA A 18 -1.38 -16.33 21.14
C ALA A 18 -2.53 -17.36 21.16
N GLY A 19 -2.46 -18.36 20.27
CA GLY A 19 -3.47 -19.40 20.19
C GLY A 19 -3.59 -20.21 21.49
N MET A 20 -4.79 -20.68 21.83
CA MET A 20 -5.06 -21.38 23.09
C MET A 20 -4.10 -22.57 23.34
N MET A 21 -3.89 -23.40 22.32
CA MET A 21 -2.99 -24.55 22.43
C MET A 21 -1.51 -24.16 22.46
N GLU A 22 -1.15 -23.01 21.90
CA GLU A 22 0.22 -22.50 21.96
C GLU A 22 0.53 -21.98 23.36
N CYS A 23 -0.40 -21.24 23.98
CA CYS A 23 -0.29 -20.82 25.38
C CYS A 23 -0.15 -22.03 26.32
N LYS A 24 -0.99 -23.06 26.11
CA LYS A 24 -0.89 -24.30 26.90
C LYS A 24 0.46 -24.99 26.73
N LYS A 25 0.96 -25.13 25.49
CA LYS A 25 2.25 -25.77 25.22
C LYS A 25 3.41 -24.97 25.83
N ALA A 26 3.41 -23.65 25.69
CA ALA A 26 4.42 -22.78 26.26
C ALA A 26 4.45 -22.88 27.79
N LEU A 27 3.28 -22.89 28.44
CA LEU A 27 3.18 -23.09 29.90
C LEU A 27 3.66 -24.47 30.34
N VAL A 28 3.40 -25.52 29.56
CA VAL A 28 3.91 -26.86 29.87
C VAL A 28 5.44 -26.90 29.75
N GLU A 29 6.01 -26.32 28.70
CA GLU A 29 7.45 -26.25 28.48
C GLU A 29 8.17 -25.37 29.53
N ALA A 30 7.52 -24.27 29.93
CA ALA A 30 7.98 -23.37 30.98
C ALA A 30 7.73 -23.89 32.42
N ASN A 31 7.19 -25.10 32.59
CA ASN A 31 6.79 -25.64 33.90
C ASN A 31 5.89 -24.67 34.70
N GLY A 32 4.94 -24.02 34.03
CA GLY A 32 3.99 -23.09 34.63
C GLY A 32 4.52 -21.67 34.88
N ASP A 33 5.78 -21.38 34.54
CA ASP A 33 6.33 -20.03 34.63
C ASP A 33 5.76 -19.14 33.51
N MET A 34 5.06 -18.07 33.91
CA MET A 34 4.42 -17.15 32.98
C MET A 34 5.42 -16.35 32.15
N GLN A 35 6.52 -15.89 32.74
CA GLN A 35 7.52 -15.08 32.01
C GLN A 35 8.28 -15.96 31.02
N ALA A 36 8.72 -17.15 31.44
CA ALA A 36 9.38 -18.08 30.53
C ALA A 36 8.43 -18.55 29.41
N ALA A 37 7.14 -18.72 29.68
CA ALA A 37 6.15 -19.05 28.65
C ALA A 37 5.97 -17.91 27.63
N GLU A 38 6.00 -16.65 28.06
CA GLU A 38 5.99 -15.49 27.15
C GLU A 38 7.21 -15.48 26.22
N GLU A 39 8.40 -15.76 26.75
CA GLU A 39 9.62 -15.86 25.93
C GLU A 39 9.55 -17.01 24.91
N ILE A 40 8.96 -18.15 25.29
CA ILE A 40 8.75 -19.29 24.39
C ILE A 40 7.79 -18.91 23.24
N ILE A 41 6.71 -18.19 23.55
CA ILE A 41 5.75 -17.70 22.55
C ILE A 41 6.42 -16.67 21.63
N ALA A 42 7.26 -15.77 22.16
CA ALA A 42 8.02 -14.84 21.33
C ALA A 42 8.92 -15.61 20.34
N LYS A 43 9.68 -16.61 20.83
CA LYS A 43 10.54 -17.49 20.01
C LYS A 43 9.74 -18.28 18.97
N SER A 44 8.54 -18.76 19.27
CA SER A 44 7.68 -19.45 18.30
C SER A 44 7.18 -18.51 17.20
N GLY A 45 6.96 -17.22 17.52
CA GLY A 45 6.61 -16.17 16.57
C GLY A 45 7.65 -15.99 15.47
N HIS A 46 8.95 -16.00 15.80
CA HIS A 46 10.02 -15.97 14.81
C HIS A 46 9.94 -17.15 13.82
N LYS A 47 9.69 -18.37 14.33
CA LYS A 47 9.57 -19.57 13.49
C LYS A 47 8.35 -19.49 12.57
N LYS A 48 7.22 -19.00 13.09
CA LYS A 48 6.01 -18.79 12.28
C LYS A 48 6.24 -17.76 11.19
N ALA A 49 6.83 -16.61 11.53
CA ALA A 49 7.17 -15.59 10.54
C ALA A 49 8.09 -16.12 9.43
N ALA A 50 9.11 -16.90 9.76
CA ALA A 50 9.96 -17.54 8.77
C ALA A 50 9.18 -18.53 7.87
N LYS A 51 8.22 -19.28 8.44
CA LYS A 51 7.39 -20.23 7.70
C LYS A 51 6.34 -19.56 6.82
N THR A 52 5.82 -18.40 7.22
CA THR A 52 4.80 -17.67 6.45
C THR A 52 5.41 -16.71 5.43
N ALA A 53 6.69 -16.34 5.55
CA ALA A 53 7.34 -15.36 4.68
C ALA A 53 7.25 -15.66 3.17
N SER A 54 7.18 -16.94 2.78
CA SER A 54 7.06 -17.36 1.37
C SER A 54 5.62 -17.30 0.83
N ARG A 55 4.63 -17.01 1.67
CA ARG A 55 3.23 -16.93 1.27
C ARG A 55 2.96 -15.55 0.67
N THR A 56 2.17 -15.52 -0.41
CA THR A 56 1.83 -14.26 -1.09
C THR A 56 0.95 -13.37 -0.22
N ALA A 57 1.49 -12.22 0.18
CA ALA A 57 0.75 -11.18 0.90
C ALA A 57 0.33 -10.07 -0.10
N ALA A 58 -0.76 -10.29 -0.82
CA ALA A 58 -1.28 -9.35 -1.83
C ALA A 58 -2.41 -8.45 -1.31
N GLU A 59 -2.99 -8.77 -0.15
CA GLU A 59 -3.95 -7.93 0.54
C GLU A 59 -3.24 -7.02 1.55
N GLY A 60 -3.98 -6.17 2.26
CA GLY A 60 -3.39 -5.25 3.24
C GLY A 60 -4.03 -3.87 3.26
N ARG A 61 -3.24 -2.88 3.66
CA ARG A 61 -3.70 -1.52 3.90
C ARG A 61 -2.65 -0.49 3.52
N ILE A 62 -3.13 0.60 2.92
CA ILE A 62 -2.43 1.87 2.82
C ILE A 62 -2.79 2.76 4.00
N VAL A 63 -1.76 3.31 4.64
CA VAL A 63 -1.89 4.36 5.66
C VAL A 63 -1.09 5.58 5.27
N ILE A 64 -1.53 6.74 5.75
CA ILE A 64 -0.83 8.00 5.54
C ILE A 64 -0.54 8.61 6.92
N ALA A 65 0.69 9.07 7.13
CA ALA A 65 1.08 9.91 8.25
C ALA A 65 1.47 11.29 7.71
N THR A 66 1.03 12.35 8.38
CA THR A 66 1.31 13.73 7.96
C THR A 66 1.78 14.58 9.14
N ASN A 67 2.63 15.55 8.83
CA ASN A 67 2.96 16.69 9.68
C ASN A 67 2.93 17.97 8.80
N PRO A 68 3.14 19.18 9.35
CA PRO A 68 3.03 20.40 8.57
C PRO A 68 3.99 20.52 7.38
N GLN A 69 5.09 19.76 7.35
CA GLN A 69 6.16 19.87 6.35
C GLN A 69 6.29 18.63 5.46
N ALA A 70 5.72 17.49 5.86
CA ALA A 70 5.92 16.22 5.17
C ALA A 70 4.74 15.26 5.33
N ALA A 71 4.63 14.34 4.38
CA ALA A 71 3.68 13.24 4.43
C ALA A 71 4.33 11.95 3.93
N ILE A 72 4.05 10.84 4.62
CA ILE A 72 4.43 9.50 4.21
C ILE A 72 3.17 8.71 3.85
N VAL A 73 3.23 8.00 2.72
CA VAL A 73 2.30 6.92 2.38
C VAL A 73 3.03 5.59 2.55
N LEU A 74 2.42 4.66 3.28
CA LEU A 74 2.98 3.34 3.59
C LEU A 74 2.00 2.25 3.20
N GLU A 75 2.49 1.22 2.51
CA GLU A 75 1.77 -0.03 2.26
C GLU A 75 2.26 -1.12 3.21
N VAL A 76 1.34 -1.67 4.00
CA VAL A 76 1.56 -2.88 4.81
C VAL A 76 0.65 -3.98 4.29
N ASN A 77 1.22 -5.11 3.91
CA ASN A 77 0.50 -6.23 3.31
C ASN A 77 0.23 -7.36 4.29
N CYS A 78 -0.85 -8.10 4.02
CA CYS A 78 -1.22 -9.36 4.63
C CYS A 78 -1.78 -10.33 3.58
N GLU A 79 -2.18 -11.55 3.98
CA GLU A 79 -2.70 -12.55 3.05
C GLU A 79 -4.18 -12.31 2.72
N THR A 80 -4.98 -11.86 3.70
CA THR A 80 -6.44 -11.69 3.55
C THR A 80 -6.94 -10.30 3.92
N ASP A 81 -8.13 -9.94 3.44
CA ASP A 81 -8.80 -8.69 3.78
C ASP A 81 -9.37 -8.67 5.21
N PHE A 82 -9.54 -9.84 5.84
CA PHE A 82 -9.91 -9.96 7.25
C PHE A 82 -8.81 -9.42 8.16
N VAL A 83 -7.56 -9.83 7.95
CA VAL A 83 -6.42 -9.29 8.71
C VAL A 83 -6.20 -7.81 8.41
N ALA A 84 -6.42 -7.36 7.18
CA ALA A 84 -6.30 -5.93 6.82
C ALA A 84 -7.26 -5.00 7.62
N ARG A 85 -8.31 -5.56 8.22
CA ARG A 85 -9.30 -4.86 9.04
C ARG A 85 -9.15 -5.13 10.54
N ASP A 86 -8.30 -6.06 10.95
CA ASP A 86 -8.02 -6.31 12.37
C ASP A 86 -7.42 -5.08 13.04
N GLU A 87 -7.92 -4.72 14.22
CA GLU A 87 -7.55 -3.48 14.92
C GLU A 87 -6.05 -3.41 15.24
N SER A 88 -5.41 -4.54 15.56
CA SER A 88 -3.97 -4.56 15.85
C SER A 88 -3.13 -4.34 14.60
N PHE A 89 -3.58 -4.88 13.45
CA PHE A 89 -2.91 -4.68 12.16
C PHE A 89 -3.03 -3.22 11.73
N VAL A 90 -4.23 -2.63 11.86
CA VAL A 90 -4.48 -1.21 11.56
C VAL A 90 -3.62 -0.31 12.45
N LYS A 91 -3.58 -0.58 13.76
CA LYS A 91 -2.76 0.18 14.71
C LYS A 91 -1.28 0.07 14.37
N PHE A 92 -0.79 -1.15 14.10
CA PHE A 92 0.60 -1.36 13.70
C PHE A 92 0.98 -0.59 12.44
N ALA A 93 0.19 -0.71 11.37
CA ALA A 93 0.47 0.02 10.13
C ALA A 93 0.54 1.53 10.37
N GLN A 94 -0.43 2.09 11.11
CA GLN A 94 -0.45 3.51 11.45
C GLN A 94 0.78 3.93 12.28
N SER A 95 1.14 3.16 13.31
CA SER A 95 2.30 3.43 14.15
C SER A 95 3.60 3.39 13.36
N VAL A 96 3.76 2.44 12.42
CA VAL A 96 4.95 2.34 11.56
C VAL A 96 5.04 3.56 10.63
N ALA A 97 3.92 4.01 10.05
CA ALA A 97 3.93 5.21 9.20
C ALA A 97 4.27 6.48 9.98
N THR A 98 3.73 6.64 11.20
CA THR A 98 4.07 7.75 12.09
C THR A 98 5.54 7.69 12.49
N LEU A 99 6.06 6.51 12.86
CA LEU A 99 7.47 6.32 13.20
C LEU A 99 8.40 6.70 12.03
N ALA A 100 8.08 6.24 10.83
CA ALA A 100 8.84 6.56 9.62
C ALA A 100 8.91 8.08 9.38
N LEU A 101 7.79 8.79 9.62
CA LEU A 101 7.70 10.23 9.45
C LEU A 101 8.49 10.97 10.54
N ASP A 102 8.26 10.63 11.81
CA ASP A 102 8.86 11.31 12.96
C ASP A 102 10.38 11.11 13.03
N LYS A 103 10.86 9.93 12.60
CA LYS A 103 12.29 9.60 12.57
C LYS A 103 12.93 9.88 11.21
N ASN A 104 12.15 10.26 10.19
CA ASN A 104 12.60 10.46 8.82
C ASN A 104 13.39 9.24 8.30
N VAL A 105 12.82 8.05 8.48
CA VAL A 105 13.39 6.76 8.03
C VAL A 105 12.58 6.25 6.85
N LEU A 106 13.16 6.34 5.65
CA LEU A 106 12.49 5.99 4.39
C LEU A 106 12.91 4.64 3.82
N ASP A 107 13.97 4.06 4.38
CA ASP A 107 14.45 2.74 4.02
C ASP A 107 13.72 1.68 4.84
N ILE A 108 13.12 0.69 4.18
CA ILE A 108 12.27 -0.31 4.83
C ILE A 108 13.09 -1.20 5.76
N GLU A 109 14.33 -1.55 5.41
CA GLU A 109 15.18 -2.40 6.24
C GLU A 109 15.54 -1.67 7.54
N LYS A 110 15.97 -0.41 7.44
CA LYS A 110 16.23 0.44 8.62
C LYS A 110 14.96 0.70 9.44
N LEU A 111 13.81 0.87 8.79
CA LEU A 111 12.54 1.06 9.47
C LEU A 111 12.17 -0.18 10.30
N ASN A 112 12.39 -1.37 9.75
CA ASN A 112 12.16 -2.64 10.46
C ASN A 112 13.02 -2.79 11.72
N GLU A 113 14.23 -2.21 11.73
CA GLU A 113 15.14 -2.20 12.89
C GLU A 113 14.84 -1.09 13.89
N THR A 114 14.02 -0.10 13.54
CA THR A 114 13.75 1.06 14.39
C THR A 114 12.79 0.69 15.53
N ALA A 115 13.04 1.20 16.73
CA ALA A 115 12.17 1.03 17.89
C ALA A 115 10.78 1.65 17.65
N LEU A 116 9.74 0.82 17.70
CA LEU A 116 8.33 1.23 17.57
C LEU A 116 7.68 1.43 18.94
N GLU A 117 7.99 0.54 19.88
CA GLU A 117 7.56 0.59 21.28
C GLU A 117 8.78 0.58 22.19
N ALA A 118 8.62 0.92 23.48
CA ALA A 118 9.72 1.23 24.39
C ALA A 118 10.88 0.20 24.42
N ASN A 119 10.62 -1.06 24.07
CA ASN A 119 11.63 -2.11 24.00
C ASN A 119 11.49 -3.03 22.77
N GLN A 120 10.75 -2.64 21.73
CA GLN A 120 10.53 -3.50 20.55
C GLN A 120 10.67 -2.73 19.25
N SER A 121 11.45 -3.30 18.33
CA SER A 121 11.57 -2.87 16.94
C SER A 121 10.30 -3.15 16.14
N VAL A 122 10.12 -2.46 15.01
CA VAL A 122 9.04 -2.73 14.06
C VAL A 122 8.99 -4.22 13.68
N GLU A 123 10.15 -4.84 13.45
CA GLU A 123 10.26 -6.25 13.07
C GLU A 123 9.80 -7.20 14.20
N GLU A 124 10.10 -6.90 15.45
CA GLU A 124 9.66 -7.70 16.60
C GLU A 124 8.14 -7.61 16.78
N VAL A 125 7.57 -6.40 16.68
CA VAL A 125 6.12 -6.20 16.73
C VAL A 125 5.43 -6.91 15.56
N ARG A 126 5.99 -6.81 14.35
CA ARG A 126 5.49 -7.51 13.16
C ARG A 126 5.46 -9.03 13.37
N LYS A 127 6.54 -9.62 13.90
CA LYS A 127 6.61 -11.05 14.18
C LYS A 127 5.60 -11.50 15.24
N ALA A 128 5.39 -10.69 16.27
CA ALA A 128 4.36 -10.95 17.28
C ALA A 128 2.95 -10.94 16.64
N LEU A 129 2.67 -10.00 15.74
CA LEU A 129 1.41 -9.97 14.98
C LEU A 129 1.23 -11.20 14.11
N ILE A 130 2.27 -11.67 13.42
CA ILE A 130 2.22 -12.91 12.64
C ILE A 130 1.93 -14.11 13.54
N ALA A 131 2.55 -14.17 14.72
CA ALA A 131 2.32 -15.24 15.68
C ALA A 131 0.85 -15.33 16.11
N ARG A 132 0.23 -14.15 16.30
CA ARG A 132 -1.14 -13.93 16.73
C ARG A 132 -2.18 -14.18 15.62
N LEU A 133 -1.94 -13.62 14.44
CA LEU A 133 -2.88 -13.59 13.31
C LEU A 133 -2.71 -14.77 12.35
N GLY A 134 -1.53 -15.40 12.32
CA GLY A 134 -1.26 -16.60 11.53
C GLY A 134 -1.03 -16.36 10.03
N GLU A 135 -1.01 -15.10 9.59
CA GLU A 135 -0.74 -14.68 8.21
C GLU A 135 0.65 -14.07 8.07
N ASN A 136 1.22 -14.14 6.86
CA ASN A 136 2.35 -13.32 6.46
C ASN A 136 1.96 -11.84 6.52
N ILE A 137 2.75 -11.01 7.19
CA ILE A 137 2.56 -9.57 7.27
C ILE A 137 3.85 -8.90 6.83
N GLN A 138 3.79 -7.92 5.93
CA GLN A 138 5.00 -7.27 5.38
C GLN A 138 4.85 -5.75 5.37
N VAL A 139 5.84 -5.04 5.92
CA VAL A 139 6.01 -3.60 5.68
C VAL A 139 6.65 -3.48 4.30
N ARG A 140 5.86 -3.22 3.26
CA ARG A 140 6.29 -3.48 1.87
C ARG A 140 7.04 -2.31 1.25
N ARG A 141 6.42 -1.14 1.24
CA ARG A 141 6.97 0.06 0.61
C ARG A 141 6.40 1.31 1.24
N LEU A 142 7.19 2.37 1.22
CA LEU A 142 6.77 3.71 1.60
C LEU A 142 7.22 4.74 0.58
N SER A 143 6.62 5.93 0.61
CA SER A 143 7.16 7.09 -0.08
C SER A 143 6.82 8.36 0.68
N GLU A 144 7.66 9.38 0.51
CA GLU A 144 7.52 10.68 1.17
C GLU A 144 7.35 11.82 0.17
N LEU A 145 6.53 12.80 0.55
CA LEU A 145 6.57 14.17 0.03
C LEU A 145 6.96 15.13 1.14
N LYS A 146 7.81 16.12 0.80
CA LYS A 146 8.11 17.28 1.65
C LYS A 146 7.60 18.52 0.97
N ALA A 147 7.07 19.45 1.75
CA ALA A 147 6.63 20.77 1.30
C ALA A 147 7.62 21.84 1.74
N GLN A 148 7.94 22.73 0.83
CA GLN A 148 8.65 23.97 1.09
C GLN A 148 7.68 25.12 1.40
N ALA A 149 8.23 26.32 1.64
CA ALA A 149 7.41 27.52 1.77
C ALA A 149 6.56 27.74 0.50
N ASN A 150 5.27 28.03 0.69
CA ASN A 150 4.26 28.18 -0.37
C ASN A 150 3.86 26.90 -1.13
N GLU A 151 4.34 25.75 -0.69
CA GLU A 151 3.86 24.44 -1.12
C GLU A 151 2.92 23.84 -0.08
N ARG A 152 2.09 22.90 -0.51
CA ARG A 152 1.25 22.11 0.39
C ARG A 152 1.05 20.71 -0.13
N ILE A 153 0.82 19.80 0.79
CA ILE A 153 0.55 18.40 0.48
C ILE A 153 -0.94 18.15 0.60
N GLY A 154 -1.55 17.65 -0.47
CA GLY A 154 -2.85 17.01 -0.44
C GLY A 154 -2.68 15.51 -0.20
N SER A 155 -3.50 14.94 0.67
CA SER A 155 -3.51 13.50 0.93
C SER A 155 -4.92 12.95 0.91
N TYR A 156 -5.09 11.72 0.41
CA TYR A 156 -6.38 11.03 0.43
C TYR A 156 -6.17 9.52 0.55
N VAL A 157 -7.02 8.87 1.35
CA VAL A 157 -7.09 7.41 1.47
C VAL A 157 -8.50 6.97 1.11
N HIS A 158 -8.62 6.07 0.13
CA HIS A 158 -9.88 5.47 -0.29
C HIS A 158 -9.98 4.04 0.23
N ASN A 159 -10.93 3.79 1.13
CA ASN A 159 -11.27 2.46 1.66
C ASN A 159 -10.06 1.66 2.14
N ALA A 160 -9.04 2.31 2.70
CA ALA A 160 -7.79 1.69 3.15
C ALA A 160 -6.96 0.99 2.05
N ARG A 161 -7.43 0.95 0.79
CA ARG A 161 -6.78 0.22 -0.31
C ARG A 161 -5.98 1.12 -1.23
N ILE A 162 -6.36 2.38 -1.36
CA ILE A 162 -5.67 3.34 -2.21
C ILE A 162 -5.26 4.53 -1.35
N GLY A 163 -4.00 4.93 -1.42
CA GLY A 163 -3.51 6.15 -0.78
C GLY A 163 -2.78 7.02 -1.78
N THR A 164 -3.05 8.31 -1.74
CA THR A 164 -2.48 9.29 -2.66
C THR A 164 -1.93 10.48 -1.92
N LEU A 165 -0.78 10.95 -2.38
CA LEU A 165 -0.17 12.21 -1.98
C LEU A 165 0.05 13.08 -3.21
N VAL A 166 -0.16 14.38 -3.08
CA VAL A 166 0.12 15.36 -4.14
C VAL A 166 0.80 16.58 -3.52
N LEU A 167 1.93 16.98 -4.08
CA LEU A 167 2.62 18.21 -3.72
C LEU A 167 2.21 19.31 -4.69
N VAL A 168 1.70 20.42 -4.16
CA VAL A 168 1.15 21.53 -4.95
C VAL A 168 1.79 22.83 -4.51
N SER A 169 2.28 23.62 -5.47
CA SER A 169 2.65 25.03 -5.25
C SER A 169 1.48 25.95 -5.61
N GLY A 170 1.16 26.96 -4.79
CA GLY A 170 0.04 27.88 -5.07
C GLY A 170 -1.34 27.22 -4.99
N GLY A 171 -2.45 27.96 -5.04
CA GLY A 171 -3.79 27.44 -4.72
C GLY A 171 -4.09 27.34 -3.21
N ASN A 172 -5.04 26.49 -2.80
CA ASN A 172 -5.47 26.32 -1.40
C ASN A 172 -5.51 24.84 -0.97
N GLU A 173 -5.78 24.59 0.32
CA GLU A 173 -5.83 23.24 0.90
C GLU A 173 -6.92 22.36 0.27
N GLN A 174 -8.09 22.93 -0.02
CA GLN A 174 -9.19 22.19 -0.65
C GLN A 174 -8.82 21.70 -2.05
N LEU A 175 -8.13 22.52 -2.85
CA LEU A 175 -7.62 22.13 -4.16
C LEU A 175 -6.63 20.97 -4.04
N ALA A 176 -5.69 21.01 -3.09
CA ALA A 176 -4.73 19.93 -2.90
C ALA A 176 -5.43 18.61 -2.51
N LYS A 177 -6.44 18.68 -1.63
CA LYS A 177 -7.27 17.52 -1.27
C LYS A 177 -8.05 16.97 -2.46
N ASP A 178 -8.64 17.84 -3.27
CA ASP A 178 -9.41 17.45 -4.45
C ASP A 178 -8.52 16.80 -5.52
N LEU A 179 -7.31 17.31 -5.71
CA LEU A 179 -6.30 16.70 -6.57
C LEU A 179 -5.90 15.31 -6.06
N ALA A 180 -5.68 15.12 -4.76
CA ALA A 180 -5.39 13.81 -4.19
C ALA A 180 -6.54 12.81 -4.46
N MET A 181 -7.79 13.23 -4.22
CA MET A 181 -8.98 12.42 -4.55
C MET A 181 -9.06 12.07 -6.04
N HIS A 182 -8.78 13.05 -6.91
CA HIS A 182 -8.78 12.87 -8.36
C HIS A 182 -7.72 11.83 -8.78
N ILE A 183 -6.49 11.95 -8.27
CA ILE A 183 -5.40 10.99 -8.55
C ILE A 183 -5.79 9.58 -8.12
N ALA A 184 -6.48 9.44 -6.97
CA ALA A 184 -6.89 8.14 -6.47
C ALA A 184 -7.87 7.44 -7.42
N ALA A 185 -8.82 8.20 -7.96
CA ALA A 185 -9.87 7.74 -8.86
C ALA A 185 -9.38 7.54 -10.30
N MET A 186 -8.71 8.54 -10.87
CA MET A 186 -8.41 8.63 -12.31
C MET A 186 -7.05 8.07 -12.70
N ARG A 187 -6.21 7.67 -11.73
CA ARG A 187 -4.93 6.96 -11.93
C ARG A 187 -4.01 7.59 -13.02
N PRO A 188 -3.77 8.91 -13.00
CA PRO A 188 -2.81 9.52 -13.93
C PRO A 188 -1.42 8.90 -13.74
N GLN A 189 -0.72 8.67 -14.84
CA GLN A 189 0.65 8.13 -14.86
C GLN A 189 1.70 9.25 -14.86
N PHE A 190 1.36 10.39 -15.45
CA PHE A 190 2.23 11.57 -15.55
C PHE A 190 1.49 12.81 -15.06
N ILE A 191 2.19 13.87 -14.67
CA ILE A 191 1.52 15.12 -14.28
C ILE A 191 1.08 15.85 -15.54
N LYS A 192 1.99 16.06 -16.49
CA LYS A 192 1.76 16.74 -17.76
C LYS A 192 2.44 16.01 -18.92
N ILE A 193 2.10 16.36 -20.15
CA ILE A 193 2.61 15.67 -21.35
C ILE A 193 4.12 15.79 -21.50
N GLU A 194 4.71 16.89 -21.01
CA GLU A 194 6.14 17.14 -21.04
C GLU A 194 6.92 16.21 -20.10
N ASP A 195 6.26 15.56 -19.14
CA ASP A 195 6.89 14.60 -18.24
C ASP A 195 6.92 13.19 -18.83
N VAL A 196 6.28 12.97 -19.99
CA VAL A 196 6.23 11.65 -20.63
C VAL A 196 7.57 11.37 -21.31
N PRO A 197 8.27 10.27 -20.95
CA PRO A 197 9.50 9.86 -21.60
C PRO A 197 9.34 9.70 -23.12
N GLU A 198 10.31 10.21 -23.90
CA GLU A 198 10.27 10.18 -25.37
C GLU A 198 10.10 8.77 -25.94
N ASN A 199 10.66 7.75 -25.28
CA ASN A 199 10.50 6.35 -25.69
C ASN A 199 9.05 5.86 -25.56
N ILE A 200 8.31 6.32 -24.55
CA ILE A 200 6.88 6.02 -24.40
C ILE A 200 6.09 6.75 -25.49
N VAL A 201 6.39 8.02 -25.73
CA VAL A 201 5.76 8.80 -26.81
C VAL A 201 5.97 8.15 -28.17
N ALA A 202 7.21 7.74 -28.47
CA ALA A 202 7.55 7.08 -29.73
C ALA A 202 6.82 5.75 -29.89
N LYS A 203 6.78 4.93 -28.83
CA LYS A 203 6.09 3.63 -28.85
C LYS A 203 4.58 3.77 -29.04
N GLU A 204 3.94 4.70 -28.34
CA GLU A 204 2.51 4.97 -28.54
C GLU A 204 2.22 5.48 -29.95
N LYS A 205 3.08 6.36 -30.48
CA LYS A 205 2.97 6.85 -31.86
C LYS A 205 3.07 5.72 -32.89
N GLU A 206 3.99 4.78 -32.70
CA GLU A 206 4.16 3.60 -33.56
C GLU A 206 2.89 2.72 -33.55
N ILE A 207 2.41 2.35 -32.35
CA ILE A 207 1.17 1.56 -32.17
C ILE A 207 -0.02 2.25 -32.85
N MET A 208 -0.12 3.56 -32.70
CA MET A 208 -1.20 4.36 -33.28
C MET A 208 -1.10 4.48 -34.79
N LEU A 209 0.11 4.60 -35.34
CA LEU A 209 0.34 4.63 -36.78
C LEU A 209 -0.04 3.28 -37.42
N GLU A 210 0.33 2.16 -36.80
CA GLU A 210 -0.06 0.83 -37.28
C GLU A 210 -1.58 0.66 -37.29
N ARG A 211 -2.27 1.05 -36.22
CA ARG A 211 -3.74 1.05 -36.15
C ARG A 211 -4.36 1.96 -37.22
N ALA A 212 -3.79 3.15 -37.44
CA ALA A 212 -4.31 4.09 -38.43
C ALA A 212 -4.15 3.54 -39.86
N LYS A 213 -3.03 2.89 -40.19
CA LYS A 213 -2.78 2.29 -41.52
C LYS A 213 -3.83 1.24 -41.90
N GLN A 214 -4.38 0.51 -40.93
CA GLN A 214 -5.47 -0.46 -41.17
C GLN A 214 -6.76 0.20 -41.66
N SER A 215 -6.93 1.52 -41.51
CA SER A 215 -8.12 2.25 -41.97
C SER A 215 -8.16 2.53 -43.47
N GLY A 216 -7.08 2.25 -44.22
CA GLY A 216 -7.02 2.44 -45.67
C GLY A 216 -7.08 3.91 -46.14
N LYS A 217 -6.89 4.87 -45.23
CA LYS A 217 -6.95 6.32 -45.54
C LYS A 217 -5.61 6.84 -46.09
N PRO A 218 -5.61 7.96 -46.85
CA PRO A 218 -4.40 8.60 -47.34
C PRO A 218 -3.46 9.08 -46.22
N GLU A 219 -2.15 9.11 -46.48
CA GLU A 219 -1.09 9.37 -45.50
C GLU A 219 -1.25 10.70 -44.75
N ASN A 220 -1.63 11.77 -45.45
CA ASN A 220 -1.92 13.09 -44.85
C ASN A 220 -3.12 13.09 -43.88
N ILE A 221 -4.05 12.15 -44.04
CA ILE A 221 -5.18 11.93 -43.11
C ILE A 221 -4.74 11.03 -41.95
N LEU A 222 -3.86 10.07 -42.20
CA LEU A 222 -3.29 9.19 -41.16
C LEU A 222 -2.53 10.00 -40.11
N GLU A 223 -1.71 10.96 -40.52
CA GLU A 223 -0.97 11.82 -39.59
C GLU A 223 -1.89 12.58 -38.63
N LYS A 224 -2.96 13.21 -39.17
CA LYS A 224 -3.97 13.90 -38.36
C LYS A 224 -4.71 12.96 -37.41
N ILE A 225 -5.00 11.75 -37.85
CA ILE A 225 -5.64 10.71 -37.02
C ILE A 225 -4.71 10.31 -35.87
N VAL A 226 -3.45 10.02 -36.15
CA VAL A 226 -2.45 9.65 -35.14
C VAL A 226 -2.28 10.78 -34.12
N GLN A 227 -2.17 12.03 -34.58
CA GLN A 227 -2.06 13.19 -33.70
C GLN A 227 -3.27 13.31 -32.75
N GLY A 228 -4.49 13.15 -33.27
CA GLY A 228 -5.70 13.17 -32.45
C GLY A 228 -5.75 12.03 -31.43
N MET A 229 -5.33 10.82 -31.82
CA MET A 229 -5.27 9.67 -30.91
C MET A 229 -4.22 9.88 -29.81
N LEU A 230 -3.05 10.42 -30.14
CA LEU A 230 -2.01 10.74 -29.16
C LEU A 230 -2.49 11.80 -28.18
N HIS A 231 -3.14 12.86 -28.68
CA HIS A 231 -3.72 13.89 -27.81
C HIS A 231 -4.74 13.31 -26.84
N LYS A 232 -5.63 12.42 -27.31
CA LYS A 232 -6.59 11.72 -26.46
C LYS A 232 -5.89 10.85 -25.40
N HIS A 233 -4.92 10.03 -25.83
CA HIS A 233 -4.21 9.13 -24.93
C HIS A 233 -3.48 9.91 -23.82
N PHE A 234 -2.71 10.94 -24.18
CA PHE A 234 -2.02 11.76 -23.19
C PHE A 234 -2.97 12.62 -22.35
N GLY A 235 -4.14 12.98 -22.88
CA GLY A 235 -5.22 13.58 -22.10
C GLY A 235 -5.79 12.64 -21.03
N GLU A 236 -5.78 11.33 -21.28
CA GLU A 236 -6.24 10.30 -20.32
C GLU A 236 -5.15 9.92 -19.31
N VAL A 237 -3.87 9.89 -19.69
CA VAL A 237 -2.78 9.44 -18.79
C VAL A 237 -2.05 10.56 -18.05
N CYS A 238 -2.15 11.82 -18.51
CA CYS A 238 -1.55 12.96 -17.82
C CYS A 238 -2.59 13.67 -16.95
N LEU A 239 -2.27 13.90 -15.67
CA LEU A 239 -3.15 14.56 -14.71
C LEU A 239 -3.74 15.86 -15.26
N THR A 240 -2.92 16.76 -15.81
CA THR A 240 -3.38 18.07 -16.31
C THR A 240 -4.33 17.97 -17.51
N GLY A 241 -4.28 16.86 -18.25
CA GLY A 241 -5.17 16.60 -19.39
C GLY A 241 -6.52 16.01 -19.00
N GLN A 242 -6.62 15.41 -17.81
CA GLN A 242 -7.83 14.72 -17.37
C GLN A 242 -8.97 15.70 -17.03
N PRO A 243 -10.24 15.35 -17.34
CA PRO A 243 -11.41 16.08 -16.88
C PRO A 243 -11.56 15.93 -15.37
N PHE A 244 -11.80 17.02 -14.63
CA PHE A 244 -11.91 16.99 -13.18
C PHE A 244 -13.17 16.21 -12.74
N PHE A 245 -13.03 15.23 -11.84
CA PHE A 245 -14.16 14.35 -11.49
C PHE A 245 -15.36 15.09 -10.87
N LYS A 246 -15.17 16.28 -10.27
CA LYS A 246 -16.28 17.10 -9.74
C LYS A 246 -16.88 18.04 -10.77
N ASP A 247 -16.14 18.36 -11.81
CA ASP A 247 -16.55 19.24 -12.91
C ASP A 247 -15.91 18.75 -14.21
N PRO A 248 -16.54 17.77 -14.89
CA PRO A 248 -15.95 17.14 -16.08
C PRO A 248 -15.77 18.07 -17.28
N ASP A 249 -16.41 19.25 -17.26
CA ASP A 249 -16.27 20.27 -18.30
C ASP A 249 -14.94 21.05 -18.17
N GLN A 250 -14.26 20.93 -17.02
CA GLN A 250 -12.98 21.55 -16.75
C GLN A 250 -11.87 20.50 -16.61
N THR A 251 -10.75 20.68 -17.33
CA THR A 251 -9.56 19.84 -17.12
C THR A 251 -8.83 20.25 -15.84
N ILE A 252 -8.06 19.33 -15.24
CA ILE A 252 -7.21 19.66 -14.09
C ILE A 252 -6.21 20.76 -14.44
N GLY A 253 -5.68 20.80 -15.66
CA GLY A 253 -4.80 21.88 -16.10
C GLY A 253 -5.48 23.25 -16.07
N ALA A 254 -6.74 23.32 -16.51
CA ALA A 254 -7.53 24.55 -16.44
C ALA A 254 -7.86 24.94 -14.99
N LEU A 255 -8.21 23.97 -14.15
CA LEU A 255 -8.47 24.17 -12.72
C LEU A 255 -7.23 24.72 -11.98
N LEU A 256 -6.06 24.15 -12.23
CA LEU A 256 -4.79 24.59 -11.66
C LEU A 256 -4.47 26.03 -12.06
N LYS A 257 -4.63 26.36 -13.35
CA LYS A 257 -4.39 27.70 -13.88
C LYS A 257 -5.33 28.74 -13.27
N ALA A 258 -6.61 28.41 -13.12
CA ALA A 258 -7.60 29.30 -12.47
C ALA A 258 -7.27 29.59 -11.00
N ASN A 259 -6.55 28.69 -10.33
CA ASN A 259 -6.17 28.80 -8.92
C ASN A 259 -4.71 29.26 -8.70
N ASN A 260 -4.00 29.66 -9.77
CA ASN A 260 -2.56 29.98 -9.72
C ASN A 260 -1.74 28.88 -9.02
N ALA A 261 -2.03 27.62 -9.37
CA ALA A 261 -1.45 26.44 -8.74
C ALA A 261 -0.71 25.57 -9.77
N ASN A 262 0.25 24.77 -9.30
CA ASN A 262 0.91 23.73 -10.08
C ASN A 262 1.09 22.47 -9.24
N VAL A 263 0.97 21.30 -9.86
CA VAL A 263 1.34 20.02 -9.23
C VAL A 263 2.82 19.77 -9.50
N LEU A 264 3.58 19.56 -8.43
CA LEU A 264 5.03 19.34 -8.49
C LEU A 264 5.37 17.85 -8.45
N LYS A 265 4.63 17.08 -7.66
CA LYS A 265 4.83 15.64 -7.49
C LYS A 265 3.52 14.98 -7.10
N MET A 266 3.31 13.75 -7.57
CA MET A 266 2.19 12.92 -7.14
C MET A 266 2.67 11.51 -6.84
N ILE A 267 2.01 10.86 -5.89
CA ILE A 267 2.25 9.48 -5.49
C ILE A 267 0.89 8.82 -5.33
N ARG A 268 0.73 7.61 -5.88
CA ARG A 268 -0.45 6.77 -5.70
C ARG A 268 0.00 5.35 -5.39
N PHE A 269 -0.43 4.84 -4.25
CA PHE A 269 -0.30 3.43 -3.91
C PHE A 269 -1.67 2.76 -3.98
N GLU A 270 -1.67 1.52 -4.47
CA GLU A 270 -2.80 0.60 -4.38
C GLU A 270 -2.32 -0.72 -3.78
N VAL A 271 -3.06 -1.24 -2.81
CA VAL A 271 -2.74 -2.51 -2.13
C VAL A 271 -2.55 -3.61 -3.15
N GLY A 272 -1.40 -4.30 -3.05
CA GLY A 272 -1.09 -5.47 -3.87
C GLY A 272 -0.66 -5.14 -5.30
N GLU A 273 -0.55 -3.86 -5.66
CA GLU A 273 -0.12 -3.45 -7.00
C GLU A 273 1.25 -4.07 -7.34
N GLY A 274 1.32 -4.79 -8.46
CA GLY A 274 2.54 -5.48 -8.90
C GLY A 274 2.81 -6.82 -8.20
N ILE A 275 1.92 -7.32 -7.34
CA ILE A 275 2.02 -8.66 -6.76
C ILE A 275 1.18 -9.63 -7.60
N GLU A 276 1.84 -10.65 -8.15
CA GLU A 276 1.14 -11.72 -8.86
C GLU A 276 0.44 -12.66 -7.87
N VAL A 277 -0.87 -12.80 -8.03
CA VAL A 277 -1.69 -13.73 -7.24
C VAL A 277 -2.05 -14.92 -8.12
N VAL A 278 -1.54 -16.10 -7.78
CA VAL A 278 -1.94 -17.35 -8.42
C VAL A 278 -3.38 -17.64 -8.01
N LYS A 279 -4.33 -17.36 -8.90
CA LYS A 279 -5.73 -17.74 -8.70
C LYS A 279 -5.87 -19.23 -8.94
N LYS A 280 -6.09 -20.01 -7.87
CA LYS A 280 -6.58 -21.38 -7.97
C LYS A 280 -8.09 -21.37 -7.84
N SER A 281 -8.80 -22.18 -8.64
CA SER A 281 -10.24 -22.33 -8.46
C SER A 281 -10.52 -23.04 -7.14
N PHE A 282 -11.54 -22.61 -6.40
CA PHE A 282 -11.99 -23.30 -5.19
C PHE A 282 -12.30 -24.78 -5.48
N GLU A 283 -12.87 -25.07 -6.66
CA GLU A 283 -13.13 -26.44 -7.12
C GLU A 283 -11.84 -27.24 -7.30
N GLU A 284 -10.79 -26.63 -7.85
CA GLU A 284 -9.49 -27.29 -8.02
C GLU A 284 -8.83 -27.59 -6.68
N GLU A 285 -8.94 -26.69 -5.70
CA GLU A 285 -8.43 -26.91 -4.35
C GLU A 285 -9.17 -28.02 -3.61
N VAL A 286 -10.52 -28.02 -3.68
CA VAL A 286 -11.36 -29.07 -3.10
C VAL A 286 -11.04 -30.42 -3.74
N MET A 287 -10.91 -30.47 -5.06
CA MET A 287 -10.59 -31.70 -5.79
C MET A 287 -9.17 -32.19 -5.50
N ALA A 288 -8.19 -31.29 -5.33
CA ALA A 288 -6.83 -31.67 -4.97
C ALA A 288 -6.75 -32.27 -3.56
N GLN A 289 -7.46 -31.69 -2.57
CA GLN A 289 -7.52 -32.23 -1.21
C GLN A 289 -8.25 -33.58 -1.14
N ALA A 290 -9.35 -33.73 -1.89
CA ALA A 290 -10.09 -34.99 -2.00
C ALA A 290 -9.25 -36.10 -2.65
N ARG A 291 -8.39 -35.77 -3.61
CA ARG A 291 -7.47 -36.72 -4.27
C ARG A 291 -6.26 -37.08 -3.43
N GLY A 292 -5.76 -36.19 -2.58
CA GLY A 292 -4.62 -36.43 -1.68
C GLY A 292 -4.95 -37.21 -0.40
N SER A 293 -6.22 -37.57 -0.20
CA SER A 293 -6.71 -38.32 0.98
C SER A 293 -6.94 -39.81 0.71
N LYS A 294 -6.34 -40.37 -0.35
CA LYS A 294 -6.36 -41.81 -0.67
C LYS A 294 -4.99 -42.44 -0.48
#